data_AF-A0A834HBN9-F1
#
_entry.id   AF-A0A834HBN9-F1
#
_cell.length_a   1.000
_cell.length_b   1.000
_cell.length_c   1.000
_cell.angle_alpha   90.00
_cell.angle_beta   90.00
_cell.angle_gamma   90.00
#
_symmetry.space_group_name_H-M   'P 1'
#
loop_
_entity.id
_entity.type
_entity.pdbx_description
1 polymer ?
#
loop_
_entity_poly.entity_id
_entity_poly.type
_entity_poly.pdbx_seq_one_letter_code
_entity_poly.pdbx_strand_id
1 'polypeptide(L)'
;MARIATRDVGFVLLVCLAISVVDAKTAGKANGGCSETVRDQLCHYTGPYDVCVAAINADPRSNLKLCPRGILRILIDRTLSNVTVLNNHIAHLLNDLHTDADTRDSLKGCASVYAPAVHDLRNDLRLIGFKNYQEYYRLRTVVDVLESCPYGCERSFIQRPKPARSPLTSINDYIQKLTGSVMMTMDFIYHNLSKGY
;
A
#
# COMPACT_ATOMS: atom_id res chain seq x y z
N MET A 1 -89.82 9.71 -37.15
CA MET A 1 -88.83 10.71 -36.67
C MET A 1 -87.90 9.99 -35.70
N ALA A 2 -86.57 10.14 -35.68
CA ALA A 2 -85.64 10.74 -36.64
C ALA A 2 -84.20 10.21 -36.43
N ARG A 3 -83.42 10.13 -37.52
CA ARG A 3 -81.94 10.12 -37.66
C ARG A 3 -81.03 9.04 -37.01
N ILE A 4 -80.35 8.38 -37.94
CA ILE A 4 -79.11 7.57 -37.93
C ILE A 4 -77.87 8.25 -37.31
N ALA A 5 -77.00 7.45 -36.67
CA ALA A 5 -75.52 7.47 -36.75
C ALA A 5 -75.00 6.10 -36.22
N THR A 6 -74.29 5.19 -36.91
CA THR A 6 -72.93 5.21 -37.52
C THR A 6 -71.87 5.83 -36.59
N ARG A 7 -70.70 5.26 -36.26
CA ARG A 7 -69.92 4.03 -36.62
C ARG A 7 -68.94 3.78 -35.43
N ASP A 8 -68.07 2.77 -35.30
CA ASP A 8 -67.52 1.74 -36.20
C ASP A 8 -67.13 0.45 -35.41
N VAL A 9 -66.22 -0.41 -35.90
CA VAL A 9 -65.65 -1.61 -35.23
C VAL A 9 -64.13 -1.48 -35.05
N GLY A 10 -63.56 -2.04 -33.96
CA GLY A 10 -62.10 -2.16 -33.73
C GLY A 10 -61.78 -2.49 -32.26
N PHE A 11 -61.87 -3.73 -31.79
CA PHE A 11 -60.89 -4.82 -31.95
C PHE A 11 -59.52 -4.58 -31.26
N VAL A 12 -59.43 -5.07 -30.02
CA VAL A 12 -58.25 -5.67 -29.35
C VAL A 12 -56.91 -4.90 -29.37
N LEU A 13 -56.50 -4.42 -28.19
CA LEU A 13 -55.14 -4.70 -27.68
C LEU A 13 -55.05 -4.59 -26.15
N LEU A 14 -54.83 -5.73 -25.50
CA LEU A 14 -54.37 -5.83 -24.11
C LEU A 14 -52.93 -5.29 -24.02
N VAL A 15 -52.65 -4.39 -23.07
CA VAL A 15 -51.28 -4.13 -22.59
C VAL A 15 -51.28 -4.15 -21.07
N CYS A 16 -50.33 -4.88 -20.50
CA CYS A 16 -50.37 -5.36 -19.12
C CYS A 16 -49.81 -4.39 -18.07
N LEU A 17 -50.25 -4.63 -16.84
CA LEU A 17 -49.65 -4.24 -15.56
C LEU A 17 -48.10 -4.25 -15.57
N ALA A 18 -47.51 -3.21 -14.99
CA ALA A 18 -46.50 -3.35 -13.92
C ALA A 18 -46.25 -1.99 -13.22
N ILE A 19 -46.46 -1.94 -11.90
CA ILE A 19 -45.84 -0.91 -11.06
C ILE A 19 -44.38 -1.34 -10.86
N SER A 20 -43.43 -0.44 -11.07
CA SER A 20 -42.03 -0.68 -10.71
C SER A 20 -41.49 0.52 -9.95
N VAL A 21 -41.34 0.33 -8.64
CA VAL A 21 -40.61 1.25 -7.77
C VAL A 21 -39.16 1.29 -8.28
N VAL A 22 -38.68 2.45 -8.69
CA VAL A 22 -37.26 2.63 -9.04
C VAL A 22 -36.46 2.77 -7.75
N ASP A 23 -36.31 1.65 -7.05
CA ASP A 23 -35.40 1.54 -5.89
C ASP A 23 -33.96 1.41 -6.43
N ALA A 24 -33.42 2.55 -6.87
CA ALA A 24 -32.06 2.66 -7.41
C ALA A 24 -31.01 2.59 -6.29
N LYS A 25 -31.06 1.55 -5.46
CA LYS A 25 -29.88 1.07 -4.73
C LYS A 25 -28.88 0.54 -5.74
N THR A 26 -28.05 1.44 -6.28
CA THR A 26 -26.72 1.09 -6.77
C THR A 26 -25.84 0.67 -5.60
N ALA A 27 -26.17 -0.48 -5.02
CA ALA A 27 -25.23 -1.30 -4.29
C ALA A 27 -24.17 -1.73 -5.29
N GLY A 28 -23.17 -0.88 -5.49
CA GLY A 28 -21.99 -1.21 -6.27
C GLY A 28 -21.39 -2.45 -5.65
N LYS A 29 -21.50 -3.59 -6.33
CA LYS A 29 -20.60 -4.71 -6.09
C LYS A 29 -19.20 -4.14 -6.21
N ALA A 30 -18.52 -4.00 -5.07
CA ALA A 30 -17.09 -3.87 -5.06
C ALA A 30 -16.55 -5.19 -5.60
N ASN A 31 -16.37 -5.28 -6.92
CA ASN A 31 -15.56 -6.34 -7.50
C ASN A 31 -14.18 -6.24 -6.82
N GLY A 32 -13.55 -7.38 -6.53
CA GLY A 32 -12.13 -7.46 -6.17
C GLY A 32 -11.22 -7.09 -7.36
N GLY A 33 -11.55 -6.01 -8.05
CA GLY A 33 -11.10 -5.65 -9.37
C GLY A 33 -10.14 -4.46 -9.35
N CYS A 34 -9.16 -4.53 -10.23
CA CYS A 34 -8.16 -3.48 -10.38
C CYS A 34 -8.81 -2.23 -10.99
N SER A 35 -8.76 -1.10 -10.29
CA SER A 35 -9.34 0.17 -10.77
C SER A 35 -8.69 1.38 -10.13
N GLU A 36 -8.84 2.55 -10.77
CA GLU A 36 -8.44 3.84 -10.21
C GLU A 36 -9.09 4.09 -8.84
N THR A 37 -10.38 3.76 -8.68
CA THR A 37 -11.11 3.88 -7.41
C THR A 37 -10.54 2.97 -6.31
N VAL A 38 -10.15 1.74 -6.64
CA VAL A 38 -9.51 0.83 -5.67
C VAL A 38 -8.11 1.30 -5.30
N ARG A 39 -7.34 1.85 -6.25
CA ARG A 39 -6.04 2.50 -5.94
C ARG A 39 -6.23 3.68 -4.97
N ASP A 40 -7.20 4.54 -5.25
CA ASP A 40 -7.50 5.74 -4.48
C ASP A 40 -7.95 5.40 -3.04
N GLN A 41 -8.93 4.49 -2.91
CA GLN A 41 -9.37 3.94 -1.61
C GLN A 41 -8.22 3.31 -0.83
N LEU A 42 -7.33 2.58 -1.50
CA LEU A 42 -6.16 1.98 -0.86
C LEU A 42 -5.20 3.06 -0.35
N CYS A 43 -4.83 4.06 -1.17
CA CYS A 43 -3.95 5.13 -0.70
C CYS A 43 -4.57 5.99 0.41
N HIS A 44 -5.90 6.13 0.44
CA HIS A 44 -6.61 6.75 1.56
C HIS A 44 -6.58 5.90 2.82
N TYR A 45 -6.61 4.57 2.70
CA TYR A 45 -6.47 3.64 3.82
C TYR A 45 -5.04 3.56 4.35
N THR A 46 -4.03 3.63 3.48
CA THR A 46 -2.64 3.32 3.87
C THR A 46 -2.00 4.38 4.74
N GLY A 47 -2.05 5.64 4.31
CA GLY A 47 -1.33 6.74 4.97
C GLY A 47 0.21 6.63 4.87
N PRO A 48 0.92 7.74 4.59
CA PRO A 48 0.43 8.99 4.00
C PRO A 48 -0.06 8.79 2.56
N TYR A 49 -1.18 9.42 2.19
CA TYR A 49 -1.78 9.29 0.85
C TYR A 49 -0.81 9.74 -0.26
N ASP A 50 -0.10 10.85 -0.04
CA ASP A 50 0.90 11.40 -0.95
C ASP A 50 2.07 10.43 -1.19
N VAL A 51 2.55 9.73 -0.15
CA VAL A 51 3.61 8.73 -0.28
C VAL A 51 3.15 7.52 -1.10
N CYS A 52 1.93 7.03 -0.86
CA CYS A 52 1.34 5.95 -1.64
C CYS A 52 1.19 6.32 -3.12
N VAL A 53 0.56 7.46 -3.41
CA VAL A 53 0.34 7.94 -4.79
C VAL A 53 1.67 8.24 -5.49
N ALA A 54 2.63 8.88 -4.83
CA ALA A 54 3.94 9.17 -5.40
C ALA A 54 4.71 7.89 -5.75
N ALA A 55 4.69 6.87 -4.88
CA ALA A 55 5.33 5.59 -5.14
C ALA A 55 4.70 4.87 -6.34
N ILE A 56 3.36 4.84 -6.44
CA ILE A 56 2.65 4.21 -7.56
C ILE A 56 2.87 4.97 -8.87
N ASN A 57 2.88 6.30 -8.83
CA ASN A 57 3.09 7.12 -10.03
C ASN A 57 4.53 7.00 -10.56
N ALA A 58 5.53 6.94 -9.68
CA ALA A 58 6.93 6.78 -10.04
C ALA A 58 7.30 5.40 -10.60
N ASP A 59 6.49 4.36 -10.38
CA ASP A 59 6.76 3.02 -10.91
C ASP A 59 6.44 2.93 -12.42
N PRO A 60 7.30 2.33 -13.28
CA PRO A 60 7.00 2.21 -14.71
C PRO A 60 5.97 1.11 -15.05
N ARG A 61 5.66 0.19 -14.12
CA ARG A 61 4.86 -1.02 -14.38
C ARG A 61 3.36 -0.74 -14.28
N SER A 62 2.78 -0.22 -15.37
CA SER A 62 1.36 0.14 -15.46
C SER A 62 0.40 -0.97 -14.99
N ASN A 63 0.71 -2.23 -15.29
CA ASN A 63 -0.08 -3.42 -14.91
C ASN A 63 -0.18 -3.65 -13.39
N LEU A 64 0.68 -3.03 -12.58
CA LEU A 64 0.65 -3.18 -11.12
C LEU A 64 -0.14 -2.06 -10.41
N LYS A 65 -0.37 -0.92 -11.07
CA LYS A 65 -0.82 0.33 -10.42
C LYS A 65 -2.26 0.33 -9.92
N LEU A 66 -3.10 -0.61 -10.38
CA LEU A 66 -4.55 -0.60 -10.16
C LEU A 66 -5.03 -1.71 -9.23
N CYS A 67 -4.23 -2.75 -9.01
CA CYS A 67 -4.59 -3.92 -8.21
C CYS A 67 -3.93 -3.82 -6.82
N PRO A 68 -4.62 -4.11 -5.70
CA PRO A 68 -4.01 -4.03 -4.37
C PRO A 68 -2.70 -4.82 -4.21
N ARG A 69 -2.61 -6.06 -4.75
CA ARG A 69 -1.36 -6.84 -4.73
C ARG A 69 -0.26 -6.26 -5.63
N GLY A 70 -0.62 -5.59 -6.71
CA GLY A 70 0.33 -4.89 -7.57
C GLY A 70 0.88 -3.65 -6.87
N ILE A 71 0.02 -2.89 -6.20
CA ILE A 71 0.40 -1.74 -5.37
C ILE A 71 1.28 -2.18 -4.19
N LEU A 72 0.93 -3.27 -3.50
CA LEU A 72 1.78 -3.88 -2.47
C LEU A 72 3.18 -4.18 -3.00
N ARG A 73 3.28 -4.75 -4.21
CA ARG A 73 4.56 -5.04 -4.86
C ARG A 73 5.35 -3.77 -5.17
N ILE A 74 4.70 -2.72 -5.70
CA ILE A 74 5.33 -1.42 -5.94
C ILE A 74 5.89 -0.85 -4.64
N LEU A 75 5.09 -0.81 -3.58
CA LEU A 75 5.50 -0.24 -2.28
C LEU A 75 6.69 -1.01 -1.68
N ILE A 76 6.66 -2.35 -1.70
CA ILE A 76 7.78 -3.17 -1.21
C ILE A 76 9.06 -2.97 -2.06
N ASP A 77 8.95 -2.97 -3.39
CA ASP A 77 10.11 -2.70 -4.27
C ASP A 77 10.68 -1.28 -4.02
N ARG A 78 9.81 -0.29 -3.77
CA ARG A 78 10.20 1.08 -3.43
C ARG A 78 10.89 1.15 -2.07
N THR A 79 10.39 0.46 -1.05
CA THR A 79 11.07 0.32 0.25
C THR A 79 12.46 -0.28 0.07
N LEU A 80 12.57 -1.45 -0.58
CA LEU A 80 13.85 -2.13 -0.81
C LEU A 80 14.85 -1.25 -1.58
N SER A 81 14.39 -0.46 -2.53
CA SER A 81 15.21 0.53 -3.25
C SER A 81 15.73 1.62 -2.31
N ASN A 82 14.88 2.22 -1.47
CA ASN A 82 15.29 3.28 -0.55
C ASN A 82 16.21 2.77 0.56
N VAL A 83 15.98 1.58 1.12
CA VAL A 83 16.91 0.99 2.09
C VAL A 83 18.26 0.64 1.44
N THR A 84 18.29 0.30 0.14
CA THR A 84 19.55 0.11 -0.59
C THR A 84 20.32 1.45 -0.73
N VAL A 85 19.62 2.55 -1.04
CA VAL A 85 20.21 3.90 -1.06
C VAL A 85 20.73 4.30 0.34
N LEU A 86 19.96 4.02 1.39
CA LEU A 86 20.36 4.24 2.78
C LEU A 86 21.64 3.48 3.14
N ASN A 87 21.70 2.18 2.86
CA ASN A 87 22.88 1.37 3.17
C ASN A 87 24.12 1.85 2.41
N ASN A 88 23.97 2.28 1.15
CA ASN A 88 25.06 2.89 0.39
C ASN A 88 25.52 4.23 1.00
N HIS A 89 24.57 5.05 1.48
CA HIS A 89 24.89 6.32 2.15
C HIS A 89 25.58 6.09 3.51
N ILE A 90 25.13 5.12 4.31
CA ILE A 90 25.80 4.68 5.54
C ILE A 90 27.23 4.22 5.24
N ALA A 91 27.42 3.38 4.21
CA ALA A 91 28.76 2.92 3.81
C ALA A 91 29.66 4.08 3.36
N HIS A 92 29.11 5.10 2.69
CA HIS A 92 29.87 6.31 2.35
C HIS A 92 30.30 7.08 3.61
N LEU A 93 29.38 7.36 4.54
CA LEU A 93 29.66 8.08 5.78
C LEU A 93 30.62 7.33 6.72
N LEU A 94 30.61 5.99 6.71
CA LEU A 94 31.55 5.16 7.48
C LEU A 94 32.99 5.25 6.94
N ASN A 95 33.14 5.49 5.63
CA ASN A 95 34.44 5.63 4.96
C ASN A 95 34.97 7.08 4.99
N ASP A 96 34.14 8.07 5.32
CA ASP A 96 34.57 9.46 5.46
C ASP A 96 35.46 9.63 6.71
N LEU A 97 36.64 10.22 6.50
CA LEU A 97 37.66 10.49 7.53
C LEU A 97 37.20 11.56 8.54
N HIS A 98 36.22 12.38 8.19
CA HIS A 98 35.66 13.43 9.05
C HIS A 98 34.54 12.94 9.98
N THR A 99 34.01 11.74 9.76
CA THR A 99 32.98 11.14 10.62
C THR A 99 33.59 10.74 11.96
N ASP A 100 33.13 11.36 13.05
CA ASP A 100 33.57 11.09 14.42
C ASP A 100 33.20 9.67 14.90
N ALA A 101 33.85 9.22 15.98
CA ALA A 101 33.68 7.85 16.49
C ALA A 101 32.24 7.54 16.93
N ASP A 102 31.58 8.45 17.67
CA ASP A 102 30.20 8.27 18.12
C ASP A 102 29.25 8.16 16.90
N THR A 103 29.48 8.97 15.87
CA THR A 103 28.73 8.90 14.59
C THR A 103 29.00 7.61 13.83
N ARG A 104 30.25 7.13 13.77
CA ARG A 104 30.57 5.83 13.14
C ARG A 104 29.88 4.67 13.86
N ASP A 105 29.77 4.71 15.18
CA ASP A 105 29.13 3.63 15.94
C ASP A 105 27.59 3.66 15.82
N SER A 106 26.96 4.85 15.83
CA SER A 106 25.54 5.00 15.43
C SER A 106 25.28 4.44 14.02
N LEU A 107 26.14 4.77 13.04
CA LEU A 107 26.03 4.30 11.65
C LEU A 107 26.17 2.77 11.51
N LYS A 108 27.10 2.14 12.24
CA LYS A 108 27.21 0.67 12.31
C LYS A 108 25.94 0.04 12.89
N GLY A 109 25.37 0.65 13.95
CA GLY A 109 24.10 0.24 14.54
C GLY A 109 22.95 0.28 13.54
N CYS A 110 22.85 1.34 12.74
CA CYS A 110 21.86 1.41 11.66
C CYS A 110 22.07 0.30 10.61
N ALA A 111 23.30 0.08 10.14
CA ALA A 111 23.59 -0.96 9.16
C ALA A 111 23.22 -2.37 9.68
N SER A 112 23.45 -2.65 10.97
CA SER A 112 23.20 -3.96 11.57
C SER A 112 21.71 -4.29 11.73
N VAL A 113 20.82 -3.30 11.87
CA VAL A 113 19.36 -3.54 11.92
C VAL A 113 18.74 -3.64 10.53
N TYR A 114 19.18 -2.81 9.56
CA TYR A 114 18.61 -2.80 8.22
C TYR A 114 19.01 -4.01 7.36
N ALA A 115 20.25 -4.50 7.48
CA ALA A 115 20.72 -5.57 6.59
C ALA A 115 19.95 -6.91 6.75
N PRO A 116 19.68 -7.42 7.98
CA PRO A 116 18.85 -8.62 8.17
C PRO A 116 17.41 -8.42 7.68
N ALA A 117 16.77 -7.30 8.06
CA ALA A 117 15.39 -7.01 7.67
C ALA A 117 15.19 -6.95 6.15
N VAL A 118 16.16 -6.40 5.41
CA VAL A 118 16.17 -6.39 3.94
C VAL A 118 16.39 -7.79 3.35
N HIS A 119 17.28 -8.59 3.94
CA HIS A 119 17.53 -9.96 3.51
C HIS A 119 16.26 -10.81 3.65
N ASP A 120 15.60 -10.74 4.79
CA ASP A 120 14.42 -11.53 5.09
C ASP A 120 13.23 -11.09 4.21
N LEU A 121 13.05 -9.78 4.01
CA LEU A 121 12.01 -9.26 3.10
C LEU A 121 12.23 -9.71 1.65
N ARG A 122 13.48 -9.78 1.18
CA ARG A 122 13.82 -10.31 -0.15
C ARG A 122 13.47 -11.79 -0.29
N ASN A 123 13.77 -12.61 0.73
CA ASN A 123 13.45 -14.03 0.74
C ASN A 123 11.94 -14.29 0.75
N ASP A 124 11.16 -13.40 1.39
CA ASP A 124 9.71 -13.51 1.52
C ASP A 124 8.90 -12.74 0.46
N LEU A 125 9.53 -12.14 -0.55
CA LEU A 125 8.84 -11.48 -1.68
C LEU A 125 7.79 -12.37 -2.38
N ARG A 126 7.98 -13.69 -2.37
CA ARG A 126 7.02 -14.66 -2.91
C ARG A 126 5.68 -14.67 -2.14
N LEU A 127 5.67 -14.23 -0.88
CA LEU A 127 4.49 -14.20 -0.02
C LEU A 127 3.56 -13.00 -0.28
N ILE A 128 3.92 -12.07 -1.18
CA ILE A 128 3.00 -10.99 -1.63
C ILE A 128 1.69 -11.56 -2.19
N GLY A 129 1.73 -12.81 -2.69
CA GLY A 129 0.56 -13.58 -3.11
C GLY A 129 -0.23 -14.27 -1.98
N PHE A 130 0.01 -13.95 -0.70
CA PHE A 130 -0.51 -14.67 0.47
C PHE A 130 -1.99 -15.05 0.36
N LYS A 131 -2.31 -16.31 0.64
CA LYS A 131 -3.65 -16.91 0.49
C LYS A 131 -4.28 -17.28 1.83
N ASN A 132 -3.51 -17.29 2.91
CA ASN A 132 -3.92 -17.68 4.24
C ASN A 132 -3.24 -16.82 5.31
N TYR A 133 -3.70 -16.95 6.55
CA TYR A 133 -3.15 -16.21 7.69
C TYR A 133 -1.65 -16.45 7.91
N GLN A 134 -1.14 -17.67 7.73
CA GLN A 134 0.27 -18.00 7.98
C GLN A 134 1.23 -17.27 7.03
N GLU A 135 0.88 -17.21 5.74
CA GLU A 135 1.67 -16.48 4.73
C GLU A 135 1.61 -14.97 4.94
N TYR A 136 0.42 -14.44 5.26
CA TYR A 136 0.22 -13.03 5.61
C TYR A 136 1.02 -12.64 6.85
N TYR A 137 0.89 -13.40 7.94
CA TYR A 137 1.54 -13.14 9.22
C TYR A 137 3.07 -13.16 9.07
N ARG A 138 3.61 -14.18 8.38
CA ARG A 138 5.06 -14.28 8.12
C ARG A 138 5.58 -13.06 7.38
N LEU A 139 4.96 -12.66 6.27
CA LEU A 139 5.38 -11.45 5.55
C LEU A 139 5.22 -10.20 6.42
N ARG A 140 4.15 -10.12 7.23
CA ARG A 140 3.89 -8.96 8.09
C ARG A 140 4.96 -8.79 9.15
N THR A 141 5.36 -9.86 9.85
CA THR A 141 6.44 -9.82 10.84
C THR A 141 7.74 -9.29 10.25
N VAL A 142 8.08 -9.68 9.01
CA VAL A 142 9.29 -9.20 8.33
C VAL A 142 9.20 -7.71 7.98
N VAL A 143 8.03 -7.22 7.56
CA VAL A 143 7.82 -5.78 7.29
C VAL A 143 7.79 -4.96 8.59
N ASP A 144 7.20 -5.48 9.67
CA ASP A 144 7.13 -4.87 11.01
C ASP A 144 8.54 -4.64 11.60
N VAL A 145 9.43 -5.63 11.48
CA VAL A 145 10.85 -5.47 11.82
C VAL A 145 11.49 -4.35 10.98
N LEU A 146 11.21 -4.27 9.68
CA LEU A 146 11.75 -3.22 8.81
C LEU A 146 11.18 -1.83 9.11
N GLU A 147 9.90 -1.72 9.52
CA GLU A 147 9.28 -0.46 9.98
C GLU A 147 9.93 0.07 11.27
N SER A 148 10.37 -0.84 12.15
CA SER A 148 11.05 -0.46 13.40
C SER A 148 12.50 0.03 13.20
N CYS A 149 13.14 -0.33 12.08
CA CYS A 149 14.54 0.00 11.79
C CYS A 149 14.83 1.51 11.74
N PRO A 150 14.03 2.37 11.03
CA PRO A 150 14.13 3.82 11.11
C PRO A 150 14.23 4.36 12.54
N TYR A 151 13.31 3.95 13.42
CA TYR A 151 13.27 4.41 14.80
C TYR A 151 14.50 3.96 15.59
N GLY A 152 14.88 2.68 15.50
CA GLY A 152 16.07 2.15 16.17
C GLY A 152 17.36 2.86 15.72
N CYS A 153 17.46 3.15 14.41
CA CYS A 153 18.57 3.89 13.82
C CYS A 153 18.63 5.34 14.33
N GLU A 154 17.55 6.13 14.24
CA GLU A 154 17.51 7.50 14.76
C GLU A 154 17.80 7.55 16.27
N ARG A 155 17.28 6.58 17.04
CA ARG A 155 17.52 6.49 18.49
C ARG A 155 19.01 6.36 18.84
N SER A 156 19.80 5.73 17.98
CA SER A 156 21.24 5.56 18.18
C SER A 156 22.05 6.88 18.11
N PHE A 157 21.53 7.91 17.44
CA PHE A 157 22.19 9.23 17.34
C PHE A 157 21.89 10.13 18.55
N ILE A 158 20.75 9.91 19.22
CA ILE A 158 20.33 10.70 20.39
C ILE A 158 20.70 10.05 21.74
N GLN A 159 20.96 8.75 21.78
CA GLN A 159 21.33 8.02 23.01
C GLN A 159 22.84 7.92 23.28
N ARG A 160 23.67 8.43 22.37
CA ARG A 160 25.13 8.46 22.51
C ARG A 160 25.59 9.61 23.43
N PRO A 161 26.84 9.60 23.95
CA PRO A 161 27.32 10.58 24.93
C PRO A 161 27.22 12.05 24.48
N LYS A 162 27.35 12.31 23.18
CA LYS A 162 27.08 13.62 22.56
C LYS A 162 25.91 13.49 21.57
N PRO A 163 24.66 13.68 22.02
CA PRO A 163 23.49 13.59 21.15
C PRO A 163 23.63 14.50 19.93
N ALA A 164 23.29 13.98 18.75
CA ALA A 164 23.30 14.73 17.51
C ALA A 164 22.09 14.37 16.64
N ARG A 165 21.80 15.22 15.66
CA ARG A 165 20.86 14.87 14.59
C ARG A 165 21.51 13.80 13.70
N SER A 166 20.75 12.75 13.42
CA SER A 166 21.13 11.74 12.44
C SER A 166 21.32 12.36 11.04
N PRO A 167 22.38 12.00 10.29
CA PRO A 167 22.47 12.34 8.88
C PRO A 167 21.44 11.58 8.02
N LEU A 168 20.76 10.59 8.61
CA LEU A 168 19.85 9.66 7.93
C LEU A 168 18.37 10.03 8.12
N THR A 169 18.01 11.02 8.96
CA THR A 169 16.61 11.32 9.35
C THR A 169 15.67 11.39 8.14
N SER A 170 16.00 12.16 7.10
CA SER A 170 15.11 12.36 5.94
C SER A 170 14.79 11.06 5.17
N ILE A 171 15.76 10.16 5.05
CA ILE A 171 15.57 8.88 4.36
C ILE A 171 14.94 7.83 5.28
N ASN A 172 15.24 7.85 6.58
CA ASN A 172 14.57 7.04 7.60
C ASN A 172 13.07 7.39 7.70
N ASP A 173 12.71 8.68 7.76
CA ASP A 173 11.31 9.16 7.75
C ASP A 173 10.55 8.67 6.51
N TYR A 174 11.20 8.68 5.34
CA TYR A 174 10.57 8.24 4.09
C TYR A 174 10.44 6.71 4.02
N ILE A 175 11.43 5.95 4.50
CA ILE A 175 11.34 4.50 4.63
C ILE A 175 10.21 4.12 5.59
N GLN A 176 10.09 4.79 6.75
CA GLN A 176 9.03 4.53 7.72
C GLN A 176 7.63 4.74 7.12
N LYS A 177 7.43 5.84 6.37
CA LYS A 177 6.17 6.10 5.66
C LYS A 177 5.86 5.05 4.61
N LEU A 178 6.87 4.57 3.88
CA LEU A 178 6.72 3.48 2.91
C LEU A 178 6.36 2.15 3.60
N THR A 179 7.04 1.77 4.69
CA THR A 179 6.75 0.53 5.42
C THR A 179 5.37 0.54 6.07
N GLY A 180 4.95 1.65 6.66
CA GLY A 180 3.57 1.80 7.16
C GLY A 180 2.54 1.65 6.04
N SER A 181 2.78 2.26 4.87
CA SER A 181 1.95 2.05 3.69
C SER A 181 1.95 0.60 3.18
N VAL A 182 3.06 -0.14 3.29
CA VAL A 182 3.12 -1.59 3.00
C VAL A 182 2.23 -2.36 3.98
N MET A 183 2.39 -2.14 5.30
CA MET A 183 1.64 -2.86 6.34
C MET A 183 0.14 -2.63 6.21
N MET A 184 -0.29 -1.38 6.05
CA MET A 184 -1.70 -1.06 5.83
C MET A 184 -2.22 -1.63 4.49
N THR A 185 -1.39 -1.72 3.45
CA THR A 185 -1.79 -2.41 2.21
C THR A 185 -2.00 -3.91 2.42
N MET A 186 -1.14 -4.56 3.21
CA MET A 186 -1.30 -5.96 3.56
C MET A 186 -2.58 -6.19 4.36
N ASP A 187 -2.89 -5.30 5.31
CA ASP A 187 -4.10 -5.38 6.14
C ASP A 187 -5.36 -5.16 5.30
N PHE A 188 -5.35 -4.20 4.37
CA PHE A 188 -6.43 -4.01 3.42
C PHE A 188 -6.68 -5.28 2.59
N ILE A 189 -5.63 -5.92 2.06
CA ILE A 189 -5.76 -7.15 1.28
C ILE A 189 -6.31 -8.28 2.16
N TYR A 190 -5.74 -8.49 3.35
CA TYR A 190 -6.12 -9.58 4.24
C TYR A 190 -7.57 -9.48 4.73
N HIS A 191 -8.02 -8.28 5.14
CA HIS A 191 -9.41 -8.03 5.57
C HIS A 191 -10.44 -8.12 4.42
N ASN A 192 -10.01 -8.10 3.17
CA ASN A 192 -10.88 -8.34 2.02
C ASN A 192 -10.86 -9.82 1.59
N LEU A 193 -9.73 -10.53 1.70
CA LEU A 193 -9.67 -11.98 1.46
C LEU A 193 -10.63 -12.76 2.38
N SER A 194 -10.74 -12.38 3.65
CA SER A 194 -11.66 -13.02 4.61
C SER A 194 -13.15 -12.80 4.28
N LYS A 195 -13.49 -11.93 3.33
CA LYS A 195 -14.86 -11.65 2.87
C LYS A 195 -15.26 -12.45 1.62
N GLY A 196 -14.38 -13.31 1.10
CA GLY A 196 -14.70 -14.24 0.01
C GLY A 196 -14.66 -13.64 -1.40
N TYR A 197 -13.57 -12.94 -1.72
CA TYR A 197 -13.18 -12.61 -3.11
C TYR A 197 -12.30 -13.71 -3.71
#